data_AF-A0AAD7AFC9-F1
#
_entry.id   AF-A0AAD7AFC9-F1
#
_cell.length_a   1.000
_cell.length_b   1.000
_cell.length_c   1.000
_cell.angle_alpha   90.00
_cell.angle_beta   90.00
_cell.angle_gamma   90.00
#
_symmetry.space_group_name_H-M   'P 1'
#
loop_
_entity.id
_entity.type
_entity.pdbx_description
1 polymer ?
#
loop_
_entity_poly.entity_id
_entity_poly.type
_entity_poly.pdbx_seq_one_letter_code
_entity_poly.pdbx_strand_id
1 'polypeptide(L)'
;MPGSLSGRLDSSPIPSEKPSSPRPRTPPSAQLKNTRVPLADFIGAQFSPFDWESDIIFPFQDETARDETFQKELNEMLLDAALQTHVWASARPFHETDMTTRNLEQHILAVQAQENEQGMLQSRPLPSLFFFVFGFVFEKTRQRLNDFVTRMRSALAALTGML
;
A
#
# COMPACT_ATOMS: atom_id res chain seq x y z
N MET A 1 35.48 -10.27 9.70
CA MET A 1 35.20 -8.83 9.85
C MET A 1 33.84 -8.53 9.24
N PRO A 2 32.72 -8.60 9.99
CA PRO A 2 31.41 -8.22 9.45
C PRO A 2 31.16 -6.72 9.69
N GLY A 3 31.04 -5.97 8.60
CA GLY A 3 30.62 -4.57 8.60
C GLY A 3 29.13 -4.48 8.90
N SER A 4 28.80 -3.92 10.06
CA SER A 4 27.45 -3.62 10.50
C SER A 4 26.90 -2.41 9.74
N LEU A 5 26.03 -2.63 8.75
CA LEU A 5 25.22 -1.56 8.15
C LEU A 5 23.94 -1.39 8.97
N SER A 6 24.05 -0.58 10.02
CA SER A 6 22.92 -0.13 10.83
C SER A 6 22.21 1.01 10.09
N GLY A 7 21.19 0.67 9.30
CA GLY A 7 20.26 1.63 8.71
C GLY A 7 19.42 2.29 9.80
N ARG A 8 19.83 3.48 10.22
CA ARG A 8 19.11 4.34 11.17
C ARG A 8 18.02 5.07 10.38
N LEU A 9 16.77 4.60 10.49
CA LEU A 9 15.60 5.36 10.07
C LEU A 9 15.43 6.54 11.05
N ASP A 10 15.94 7.70 10.63
CA ASP A 10 15.74 8.96 11.33
C ASP A 10 14.25 9.32 11.23
N SER A 11 13.54 9.01 12.31
CA SER A 11 12.12 9.29 12.47
C SER A 11 11.98 10.75 12.89
N SER A 12 12.04 11.66 11.92
CA SER A 12 11.65 13.05 12.16
C SER A 12 10.16 13.09 12.53
N PRO A 13 9.78 13.74 13.64
CA PRO A 13 8.38 13.92 13.99
C PRO A 13 7.77 14.93 13.01
N ILE A 14 6.86 14.45 12.18
CA ILE A 14 5.95 15.29 11.39
C ILE A 14 5.22 16.21 12.38
N PRO A 15 5.28 17.55 12.22
CA PRO A 15 4.45 18.44 13.02
C PRO A 15 2.99 18.10 12.71
N SER A 16 2.24 17.66 13.71
CA SER A 16 0.80 17.53 13.61
C SER A 16 0.19 18.90 13.34
N GLU A 17 -0.03 19.24 12.07
CA GLU A 17 -0.97 20.28 11.70
C GLU A 17 -2.37 19.79 12.03
N LYS A 18 -2.81 20.28 13.19
CA LYS A 18 -4.16 20.15 13.71
C LYS A 18 -5.13 20.74 12.67
N PRO A 19 -6.17 20.01 12.22
CA PRO A 19 -7.17 20.59 11.34
C PRO A 19 -7.81 21.79 12.04
N SER A 20 -7.63 22.96 11.42
CA SER A 20 -8.20 24.23 11.82
C SER A 20 -9.72 24.13 11.68
N SER A 21 -10.36 23.70 12.76
CA SER A 21 -11.80 23.80 12.93
C SER A 21 -12.24 25.23 12.62
N PRO A 22 -13.30 25.44 11.81
CA PRO A 22 -13.78 26.77 11.47
C PRO A 22 -14.17 27.49 12.76
N ARG A 23 -13.41 28.53 13.07
CA ARG A 23 -13.63 29.42 14.21
C ARG A 23 -15.12 29.82 14.21
N PRO A 24 -15.87 29.58 15.31
CA PRO A 24 -17.17 30.20 15.46
C PRO A 24 -16.95 31.71 15.37
N ARG A 25 -17.56 32.37 14.38
CA ARG A 25 -17.59 33.83 14.33
C ARG A 25 -18.36 34.26 15.59
N THR A 26 -17.63 34.56 16.65
CA THR A 26 -18.17 35.32 17.77
C THR A 26 -18.67 36.62 17.18
N PRO A 27 -19.99 36.91 17.24
CA PRO A 27 -20.46 38.24 16.88
C PRO A 27 -19.72 39.25 17.75
N PRO A 28 -19.38 40.43 17.22
CA PRO A 28 -18.83 41.49 18.05
C PRO A 28 -19.82 41.73 19.18
N SER A 29 -19.37 41.47 20.42
CA SER A 29 -20.08 41.79 21.65
C SER A 29 -20.18 43.31 21.75
N ALA A 30 -21.08 43.90 20.96
CA ALA A 30 -21.59 45.23 21.18
C ALA A 30 -22.41 45.16 22.46
N GLN A 31 -21.88 45.77 23.52
CA GLN A 31 -22.63 46.04 24.74
C GLN A 31 -23.98 46.66 24.36
N LEU A 32 -25.05 45.88 24.55
CA LEU A 32 -26.41 46.35 24.37
C LEU A 32 -26.73 47.32 25.52
N LYS A 33 -26.35 48.58 25.35
CA LYS A 33 -26.94 49.67 26.13
C LYS A 33 -28.42 49.63 25.81
N ASN A 34 -29.21 49.31 26.83
CA ASN A 34 -30.64 49.05 26.76
C ASN A 34 -31.41 50.38 26.56
N THR A 35 -31.14 51.08 25.46
CA THR A 35 -32.01 52.12 24.92
C THR A 35 -33.11 51.38 24.18
N ARG A 36 -34.27 51.23 24.83
CA ARG A 36 -35.48 50.71 24.20
C ARG A 36 -35.81 51.63 23.02
N VAL A 37 -35.43 51.21 21.82
CA VAL A 37 -35.80 51.88 20.57
C VAL A 37 -37.33 51.81 20.48
N PRO A 38 -38.03 52.94 20.29
CA PRO A 38 -39.48 52.95 20.11
C PRO A 38 -39.90 51.98 19.00
N LEU A 39 -40.98 51.22 19.23
CA LEU A 39 -41.46 50.22 18.27
C LEU A 39 -41.75 50.83 16.89
N ALA A 40 -42.18 52.10 16.85
CA ALA A 40 -42.40 52.85 15.62
C ALA A 40 -41.10 53.05 14.81
N ASP A 41 -39.97 53.29 15.47
CA ASP A 41 -38.67 53.48 14.83
C ASP A 41 -38.10 52.15 14.33
N PHE A 42 -38.41 51.04 15.02
CA PHE A 42 -38.00 49.70 14.59
C PHE A 42 -38.78 49.19 13.38
N ILE A 43 -40.08 49.44 13.31
CA ILE A 43 -40.93 49.04 12.17
C ILE A 43 -40.66 49.91 10.94
N GLY A 44 -40.27 51.17 11.15
CA GLY A 44 -39.86 52.08 10.08
C GLY A 44 -38.42 51.87 9.59
N ALA A 45 -37.60 51.08 10.30
CA ALA A 45 -36.23 50.83 9.91
C ALA A 45 -36.20 50.04 8.60
N GLN A 46 -35.55 50.60 7.58
CA GLN A 46 -35.32 49.91 6.32
C GLN A 46 -34.38 48.73 6.57
N PHE A 47 -34.80 47.53 6.17
CA PHE A 47 -33.94 46.35 6.22
C PHE A 47 -32.69 46.61 5.38
N SER A 48 -31.54 46.15 5.90
CA SER A 48 -30.32 46.13 5.10
C SER A 48 -30.61 45.33 3.83
N PRO A 49 -30.26 45.84 2.63
CA PRO A 49 -30.51 45.13 1.40
C PRO A 49 -29.81 43.77 1.46
N PHE A 50 -30.60 42.72 1.24
CA PHE A 50 -30.09 41.36 1.24
C PHE A 50 -29.29 41.12 -0.04
N ASP A 51 -28.00 40.82 0.13
CA ASP A 51 -27.13 40.45 -0.98
C ASP A 51 -27.04 38.92 -1.08
N TRP A 52 -27.97 38.35 -1.84
CA TRP A 52 -28.04 36.91 -2.09
C TRP A 52 -26.79 36.36 -2.77
N GLU A 53 -26.02 37.20 -3.46
CA GLU A 53 -24.82 36.77 -4.15
C GLU A 53 -23.72 36.42 -3.14
N SER A 54 -23.41 37.35 -2.22
CA SER A 54 -22.41 37.13 -1.14
C SER A 54 -22.86 36.16 -0.06
N ASP A 55 -24.13 36.19 0.33
CA ASP A 55 -24.61 35.38 1.46
C ASP A 55 -24.93 33.94 1.07
N ILE A 56 -25.29 33.68 -0.20
CA ILE A 56 -25.71 32.34 -0.64
C ILE A 56 -24.78 31.80 -1.72
N ILE A 57 -24.49 32.54 -2.78
CA ILE A 57 -23.84 31.94 -3.95
C ILE A 57 -22.36 31.70 -3.73
N PHE A 58 -21.63 32.70 -3.24
CA PHE A 58 -20.18 32.59 -3.05
C PHE A 58 -19.77 31.44 -2.10
N PRO A 59 -20.42 31.21 -0.95
CA PRO A 59 -20.09 30.09 -0.07
C PRO A 59 -20.24 28.72 -0.75
N PHE A 60 -21.27 28.55 -1.59
CA PHE A 60 -21.48 27.29 -2.30
C PHE A 60 -20.47 27.10 -3.44
N GLN A 61 -20.09 28.18 -4.13
CA GLN A 61 -19.02 28.11 -5.13
C GLN A 61 -17.67 27.77 -4.48
N ASP A 62 -17.37 28.34 -3.32
CA ASP A 62 -16.16 28.03 -2.56
C ASP A 62 -16.15 26.58 -2.06
N GLU A 63 -17.28 26.09 -1.54
CA GLU A 63 -17.42 24.67 -1.16
C GLU A 63 -17.23 23.75 -2.37
N THR A 64 -17.81 24.10 -3.53
CA THR A 64 -17.65 23.31 -4.77
C THR A 64 -16.17 23.25 -5.18
N ALA A 65 -15.45 24.36 -5.12
CA ALA A 65 -14.03 24.41 -5.43
C ALA A 65 -13.20 23.56 -4.44
N ARG A 66 -13.54 23.60 -3.14
CA ARG A 66 -12.89 22.75 -2.12
C ARG A 66 -13.15 21.26 -2.33
N ASP A 67 -14.37 20.89 -2.69
CA ASP A 67 -14.73 19.51 -3.01
C ASP A 67 -13.94 18.99 -4.21
N GLU A 68 -13.77 19.80 -5.26
CA GLU A 68 -12.96 19.42 -6.41
C GLU A 68 -11.50 19.16 -6.04
N THR A 69 -10.92 20.00 -5.18
CA THR A 69 -9.54 19.80 -4.70
C THR A 69 -9.42 18.55 -3.84
N PHE A 70 -10.38 18.33 -2.94
CA PHE A 70 -10.41 17.16 -2.07
C PHE A 70 -10.53 15.87 -2.87
N GLN A 71 -11.40 15.83 -3.87
CA GLN A 71 -11.54 14.67 -4.74
C GLN A 71 -10.25 14.33 -5.49
N LYS A 72 -9.52 15.34 -5.97
CA LYS A 72 -8.24 15.15 -6.65
C LYS A 72 -7.19 14.58 -5.68
N GLU A 73 -7.04 15.18 -4.51
CA GLU A 73 -6.09 14.75 -3.48
C GLU A 73 -6.40 13.33 -2.98
N LEU A 74 -7.68 13.02 -2.75
CA LEU A 74 -8.11 11.68 -2.32
C LEU A 74 -7.81 10.62 -3.38
N ASN A 75 -8.05 10.93 -4.66
CA ASN A 75 -7.75 10.02 -5.75
C ASN A 75 -6.24 9.78 -5.89
N GLU A 76 -5.44 10.83 -5.79
CA GLU A 76 -3.98 10.74 -5.78
C GLU A 76 -3.47 9.85 -4.64
N MET A 77 -3.94 10.10 -3.42
CA MET A 77 -3.56 9.33 -2.23
C MET A 77 -3.98 7.86 -2.33
N LEU A 78 -5.18 7.59 -2.85
CA LEU A 78 -5.67 6.23 -3.03
C LEU A 78 -4.85 5.48 -4.07
N LEU A 79 -4.49 6.15 -5.17
CA LEU A 79 -3.67 5.56 -6.22
C LEU A 79 -2.26 5.25 -5.71
N ASP A 80 -1.63 6.18 -4.98
CA ASP A 80 -0.31 5.97 -4.37
C ASP A 80 -0.34 4.80 -3.38
N ALA A 81 -1.32 4.77 -2.47
CA ALA A 81 -1.47 3.67 -1.52
C ALA A 81 -1.68 2.31 -2.21
N ALA A 82 -2.47 2.27 -3.28
CA ALA A 82 -2.69 1.06 -4.07
C ALA A 82 -1.41 0.60 -4.77
N LEU A 83 -0.64 1.54 -5.36
CA LEU A 83 0.64 1.24 -6.01
C LEU A 83 1.67 0.74 -5.02
N GLN A 84 1.84 1.40 -3.88
CA GLN A 84 2.77 0.97 -2.83
C GLN A 84 2.41 -0.41 -2.30
N THR A 85 1.12 -0.68 -2.07
CA THR A 85 0.64 -1.98 -1.63
C THR A 85 0.94 -3.06 -2.68
N HIS A 86 0.73 -2.77 -3.96
CA HIS A 86 1.06 -3.69 -5.05
C HIS A 86 2.56 -3.97 -5.14
N VAL A 87 3.41 -2.94 -5.08
CA VAL A 87 4.87 -3.09 -5.10
C VAL A 87 5.34 -3.94 -3.92
N TRP A 88 4.83 -3.66 -2.71
CA TRP A 88 5.19 -4.44 -1.53
C TRP A 88 4.70 -5.90 -1.62
N ALA A 89 3.46 -6.12 -2.02
CA ALA A 89 2.87 -7.45 -2.16
C ALA A 89 3.56 -8.28 -3.25
N SER A 90 4.06 -7.64 -4.32
CA SER A 90 4.80 -8.32 -5.40
C SER A 90 6.26 -8.59 -5.05
N ALA A 91 6.93 -7.71 -4.28
CA ALA A 91 8.31 -7.90 -3.87
C ALA A 91 8.47 -8.96 -2.77
N ARG A 92 7.47 -9.10 -1.89
CA ARG A 92 7.54 -9.96 -0.71
C ARG A 92 7.74 -11.46 -1.01
N PRO A 93 6.98 -12.11 -1.93
CA PRO A 93 7.17 -13.52 -2.25
C PRO A 93 8.57 -13.84 -2.77
N PHE A 94 9.15 -12.94 -3.57
CA PHE A 94 10.51 -13.11 -4.07
C PHE A 94 11.52 -13.10 -2.92
N HIS A 95 11.40 -12.12 -2.01
CA HIS A 95 12.29 -12.02 -0.85
C HIS A 95 12.17 -13.24 0.08
N GLU A 96 10.96 -13.71 0.36
CA GLU A 96 10.71 -14.89 1.20
C GLU A 96 11.29 -16.16 0.57
N THR A 97 11.14 -16.32 -0.74
CA THR A 97 11.69 -17.46 -1.49
C THR A 97 13.22 -17.44 -1.50
N ASP A 98 13.82 -16.28 -1.75
CA ASP A 98 15.29 -16.09 -1.76
C ASP A 98 15.89 -16.38 -0.37
N MET A 99 15.27 -15.87 0.69
CA MET A 99 15.69 -16.15 2.07
C MET A 99 15.60 -17.64 2.42
N THR A 100 14.51 -18.31 2.03
CA THR A 100 14.33 -19.74 2.24
C THR A 100 15.36 -20.55 1.44
N THR A 101 15.63 -20.16 0.20
CA THR A 101 16.62 -20.81 -0.67
C THR A 101 18.01 -20.71 -0.06
N ARG A 102 18.43 -19.52 0.37
CA ARG A 102 19.73 -19.32 1.04
C ARG A 102 19.85 -20.12 2.33
N ASN A 103 18.79 -20.20 3.11
CA ASN A 103 18.77 -21.00 4.33
C ASN A 103 19.00 -22.48 4.02
N LEU A 104 18.28 -23.03 3.03
CA LEU A 104 18.46 -24.41 2.59
C LEU A 104 19.88 -24.66 2.03
N GLU A 105 20.42 -23.74 1.23
CA GLU A 105 21.80 -23.81 0.72
C GLU A 105 22.81 -23.87 1.87
N GLN A 106 22.65 -23.05 2.91
CA GLN A 106 23.50 -23.09 4.09
C GLN A 106 23.39 -24.43 4.82
N HIS A 107 22.19 -24.98 4.97
CA HIS A 107 22.01 -26.31 5.57
C HIS A 107 22.66 -27.42 4.74
N ILE A 108 22.55 -27.36 3.42
CA ILE A 108 23.21 -28.31 2.50
C ILE A 108 24.73 -28.23 2.67
N LEU A 109 25.29 -27.02 2.68
CA LEU A 109 26.74 -26.81 2.87
C LEU A 109 27.21 -27.29 4.24
N ALA A 110 26.42 -27.07 5.29
CA ALA A 110 26.74 -27.54 6.64
C ALA A 110 26.75 -29.07 6.71
N VAL A 111 25.76 -29.74 6.12
CA VAL A 111 25.71 -31.21 6.04
C VAL A 111 26.90 -31.74 5.23
N GLN A 112 27.21 -31.12 4.09
CA GLN A 112 28.36 -31.51 3.27
C GLN A 112 29.69 -31.37 4.03
N ALA A 113 29.87 -30.29 4.79
CA ALA A 113 31.04 -30.12 5.65
C ALA A 113 31.12 -31.20 6.72
N GLN A 114 30.01 -31.49 7.40
CA GLN A 114 29.92 -32.56 8.39
C GLN A 114 30.23 -33.94 7.80
N GLU A 115 29.73 -34.25 6.60
CA GLU A 115 30.01 -35.51 5.91
C GLU A 115 31.48 -35.65 5.52
N ASN A 116 32.11 -34.56 5.09
CA ASN A 116 33.55 -34.51 4.81
C ASN A 116 34.38 -34.82 6.07
N GLU A 117 34.00 -34.26 7.22
CA GLU A 117 34.67 -34.52 8.51
C GLU A 117 34.49 -35.97 8.99
N GLN A 118 33.34 -36.59 8.70
CA GLN A 118 33.06 -37.97 9.07
C GLN A 118 33.72 -39.02 8.14
N GLY A 119 34.41 -38.59 7.08
CA GLY A 119 35.16 -39.47 6.17
C GLY A 119 34.28 -40.45 5.35
N MET A 120 32.96 -40.25 5.32
CA MET A 120 32.03 -41.18 4.68
C MET A 120 31.94 -41.01 3.15
N LEU A 121 32.33 -39.86 2.59
CA LEU A 121 32.22 -39.59 1.15
C LEU A 121 33.31 -40.21 0.28
N GLN A 122 34.37 -40.80 0.85
CA GLN A 122 35.46 -41.41 0.06
C GLN A 122 35.54 -42.94 0.10
N SER A 123 34.73 -43.63 0.91
CA SER A 123 34.92 -45.08 1.12
C SER A 123 33.69 -45.97 0.92
N ARG A 124 32.55 -45.45 0.48
CA ARG A 124 31.34 -46.29 0.29
C ARG A 124 30.59 -45.98 -1.01
N PRO A 125 30.53 -46.91 -1.98
CA PRO A 125 29.54 -46.85 -3.04
C PRO A 125 28.17 -47.14 -2.40
N LEU A 126 27.50 -46.11 -1.87
CA LEU A 126 26.13 -46.27 -1.40
C LEU A 126 25.18 -46.35 -2.60
N PRO A 127 24.26 -47.32 -2.61
CA PRO A 127 23.39 -47.56 -3.75
C PRO A 127 22.41 -46.40 -3.87
N SER A 128 22.44 -45.72 -5.03
CA SER A 128 21.33 -45.26 -5.90
C SER A 128 19.98 -44.77 -5.33
N LEU A 129 19.56 -45.09 -4.11
CA LEU A 129 18.25 -44.77 -3.52
C LEU A 129 18.01 -43.27 -3.31
N PHE A 130 19.03 -42.49 -2.94
CA PHE A 130 18.87 -41.04 -2.76
C PHE A 130 18.60 -40.32 -4.10
N PHE A 131 19.29 -40.74 -5.17
CA PHE A 131 19.04 -40.26 -6.53
C PHE A 131 17.71 -40.79 -7.11
N PHE A 132 17.29 -42.00 -6.77
CA PHE A 132 16.03 -42.57 -7.25
C PHE A 132 14.80 -41.91 -6.64
N VAL A 133 14.77 -41.65 -5.32
CA VAL A 133 13.56 -41.09 -4.67
C VAL A 133 13.39 -39.61 -5.02
N PHE A 134 14.46 -38.82 -4.97
CA PHE A 134 14.39 -37.40 -5.36
C PHE A 134 14.23 -37.23 -6.87
N GLY A 135 14.94 -38.02 -7.69
CA GLY A 135 14.82 -37.96 -9.15
C GLY A 135 13.42 -38.36 -9.65
N PHE A 136 12.80 -39.39 -9.05
CA PHE A 136 11.46 -39.84 -9.47
C PHE A 136 10.36 -38.83 -9.11
N VAL A 137 10.45 -38.21 -7.92
CA VAL A 137 9.50 -37.16 -7.51
C VAL A 137 9.67 -35.90 -8.35
N PHE A 138 10.91 -35.47 -8.63
CA PHE A 138 11.17 -34.33 -9.49
C PHE A 138 10.70 -34.57 -10.93
N GLU A 139 10.95 -35.76 -11.50
CA GLU A 139 10.56 -36.05 -12.90
C GLU A 139 9.04 -36.11 -13.07
N LYS A 140 8.32 -36.67 -12.09
CA LYS A 140 6.86 -36.70 -12.09
C LYS A 140 6.25 -35.30 -11.99
N THR A 141 6.86 -34.42 -11.21
CA THR A 141 6.41 -33.02 -11.07
C THR A 141 6.73 -32.22 -12.33
N ARG A 142 7.90 -32.46 -12.94
CA ARG A 142 8.32 -31.89 -14.22
C ARG A 142 7.37 -32.28 -15.36
N GLN A 143 7.00 -33.56 -15.46
CA GLN A 143 6.02 -34.04 -16.45
C GLN A 143 4.66 -33.36 -16.28
N ARG A 144 4.14 -33.29 -15.05
CA ARG A 144 2.85 -32.62 -14.78
C ARG A 144 2.85 -31.14 -15.15
N LEU A 145 3.96 -30.44 -14.89
CA LEU A 145 4.11 -29.04 -15.27
C LEU A 145 4.15 -28.88 -16.79
N ASN A 146 4.87 -29.76 -17.50
CA ASN A 146 4.98 -29.70 -18.95
C ASN A 146 3.65 -30.01 -19.64
N ASP A 147 2.90 -30.99 -19.14
CA ASP A 147 1.55 -31.30 -19.59
C ASP A 147 0.60 -30.12 -19.38
N PHE A 148 0.68 -29.45 -18.22
CA PHE A 148 -0.12 -28.27 -17.93
C PHE A 148 0.18 -27.12 -18.89
N VAL A 149 1.46 -26.80 -19.10
CA VAL A 149 1.89 -25.73 -20.03
C VAL A 149 1.45 -26.05 -21.45
N THR A 150 1.56 -27.31 -21.88
CA THR A 150 1.12 -27.74 -23.21
C THR A 150 -0.38 -27.58 -23.40
N ARG A 151 -1.19 -27.97 -22.40
CA ARG A 151 -2.64 -27.76 -22.41
C ARG A 151 -3.02 -26.28 -22.43
N MET A 152 -2.34 -25.47 -21.63
CA MET A 152 -2.52 -24.01 -21.62
C MET A 152 -2.21 -23.40 -22.99
N ARG A 153 -1.09 -23.78 -23.61
CA ARG A 153 -0.71 -23.31 -24.95
C ARG A 153 -1.70 -23.75 -26.02
N SER A 154 -2.18 -24.99 -25.96
CA SER A 154 -3.19 -25.50 -26.89
C SER A 154 -4.53 -24.79 -26.73
N ALA A 155 -4.97 -24.56 -25.49
CA ALA A 155 -6.20 -23.81 -25.22
C ALA A 155 -6.08 -22.35 -25.68
N LEU A 156 -4.93 -21.71 -25.49
CA LEU A 156 -4.67 -20.36 -25.99
C LEU A 156 -4.68 -20.31 -27.52
N ALA A 157 -4.01 -21.24 -28.20
CA ALA A 157 -4.01 -21.31 -29.66
C ALA A 157 -5.41 -21.53 -30.24
N ALA A 158 -6.23 -22.37 -29.59
CA ALA A 158 -7.62 -22.59 -29.96
C ALA A 158 -8.48 -21.33 -29.73
N LEU A 159 -8.22 -20.57 -28.67
CA LEU A 159 -8.95 -19.34 -28.34
C LEU A 159 -8.57 -18.17 -29.27
N THR A 160 -7.32 -18.10 -29.71
CA THR A 160 -6.82 -17.02 -30.59
C THR A 160 -6.96 -17.34 -32.09
N GLY A 161 -7.49 -18.51 -32.46
CA GLY A 161 -7.75 -18.90 -33.85
C GLY A 161 -6.48 -19.10 -34.69
N MET A 162 -5.31 -19.23 -34.05
CA MET A 162 -4.04 -19.55 -34.71
C MET A 162 -3.85 -21.06 -34.73
N LEU A 163 -4.45 -21.73 -35.71
CA LEU A 163 -4.21 -23.13 -36.06
C LEU A 163 -3.59 -23.21 -37.44
#